data_AF-A0A6A6ZR87-F1
#
_entry.id   AF-A0A6A6ZR87-F1
#
_cell.length_a   1.000
_cell.length_b   1.000
_cell.length_c   1.000
_cell.angle_alpha   90.00
_cell.angle_beta   90.00
_cell.angle_gamma   90.00
#
_symmetry.space_group_name_H-M   'P 1'
#
loop_
_entity.id
_entity.type
_entity.pdbx_description
1 polymer ?
#
loop_
_entity_poly.entity_id
_entity_poly.type
_entity_poly.pdbx_seq_one_letter_code
_entity_poly.pdbx_strand_id
1 'polypeptide(L)'
;MDISALVHHDGDAAVLPRRSLSHPHSLSAPSPSMPSANLPAKPTRRQMPPKRKRHDPKPIWAYREGEELPPELQRQQEQHQSSRAPPPTAQPQPTPLPLAHHAPPPTAHRNGAPSNGNSAPPQAVNGSELTGFLRPVSNDAHVYDDVSRRVCDFIWNNAITNELLRNAVAQSDLAQLEIEARWGHIIERSSNARLRGYHDSETVIKSQGMDIKFESTMTMEQHKRMNMYLNAQVSQSNVPGAPRPAVKYQHTREVDIFYDLGPEQLAAMPETLKRLIAASGVRQRVRVTRDQKTNQVIRSMIKIRIANLEISSPRTEWDYRIGINVEINYPGPVDKLEPVVEQGKTLEGMKRQKDRMSYSWLGAYQVDLTQVQQGPLKNHELELELSSDVLLDNADRTLRSKEPTQFEALINGMMNNLRVLSREITPTAPGV
;
A
#
# COMPACT_ATOMS: atom_id res chain seq x y z
N MET A 1 -9.01 41.66 -13.88
CA MET A 1 -8.61 42.38 -12.66
C MET A 1 -7.27 41.82 -12.26
N ASP A 2 -6.29 42.72 -12.20
CA ASP A 2 -4.86 42.46 -12.20
C ASP A 2 -4.34 42.22 -10.78
N ILE A 3 -3.49 41.22 -10.57
CA ILE A 3 -3.08 40.68 -9.25
C ILE A 3 -1.58 40.89 -8.99
N SER A 4 -0.96 41.87 -9.65
CA SER A 4 0.47 42.17 -9.55
C SER A 4 0.79 43.30 -8.57
N ALA A 5 0.16 43.34 -7.39
CA ALA A 5 0.52 44.30 -6.35
C ALA A 5 0.20 43.74 -4.96
N LEU A 6 1.22 43.18 -4.29
CA LEU A 6 1.48 43.30 -2.84
C LEU A 6 2.62 42.35 -2.43
N VAL A 7 3.82 42.73 -2.86
CA VAL A 7 5.14 42.38 -2.29
C VAL A 7 5.92 43.70 -2.46
N HIS A 8 6.54 44.41 -1.51
CA HIS A 8 7.17 44.13 -0.22
C HIS A 8 7.10 45.39 0.67
N HIS A 9 7.34 45.26 1.98
CA HIS A 9 8.36 46.09 2.65
C HIS A 9 8.88 45.44 3.96
N ASP A 10 10.19 45.56 4.11
CA ASP A 10 11.10 44.99 5.12
C ASP A 10 11.01 45.63 6.51
N GLY A 11 11.61 44.95 7.50
CA GLY A 11 11.89 45.49 8.83
C GLY A 11 12.80 44.57 9.65
N ASP A 12 14.10 44.83 9.53
CA ASP A 12 15.29 44.26 10.18
C ASP A 12 15.19 43.63 11.58
N ALA A 13 15.89 42.50 11.76
CA ALA A 13 16.75 42.27 12.93
C ALA A 13 17.89 41.30 12.59
N ALA A 14 19.10 41.86 12.55
CA ALA A 14 20.36 41.18 12.28
C ALA A 14 20.81 40.25 13.42
N VAL A 15 21.17 39.01 13.10
CA VAL A 15 22.19 38.23 13.85
C VAL A 15 23.00 37.38 12.87
N LEU A 16 24.31 37.59 12.89
CA LEU A 16 25.33 36.94 12.06
C LEU A 16 25.69 35.51 12.53
N PRO A 17 26.33 34.69 11.68
CA PRO A 17 26.41 33.24 11.84
C PRO A 17 27.58 32.80 12.72
N ARG A 18 27.35 31.79 13.59
CA ARG A 18 28.43 31.12 14.32
C ARG A 18 29.02 30.00 13.49
N ARG A 19 30.26 30.19 13.05
CA ARG A 19 31.16 29.17 12.51
C ARG A 19 31.66 28.23 13.61
N SER A 20 31.79 26.94 13.29
CA SER A 20 32.73 25.99 13.89
C SER A 20 32.86 24.80 12.91
N LEU A 21 33.83 24.79 11.99
CA LEU A 21 35.20 24.28 12.10
C LEU A 21 35.31 22.79 12.50
N SER A 22 35.63 21.99 11.48
CA SER A 22 36.65 20.92 11.41
C SER A 22 36.57 19.69 12.34
N HIS A 23 36.30 18.54 11.71
CA HIS A 23 36.95 17.23 11.96
C HIS A 23 38.50 17.38 11.98
N PRO A 24 39.32 16.48 12.59
CA PRO A 24 39.22 15.01 12.48
C PRO A 24 39.66 14.17 13.70
N HIS A 25 39.31 12.88 13.72
CA HIS A 25 40.24 11.73 13.77
C HIS A 25 39.54 10.43 14.19
N SER A 26 39.65 9.46 13.28
CA SER A 26 39.44 8.02 13.45
C SER A 26 40.47 7.44 14.41
N LEU A 27 40.06 6.64 15.40
CA LEU A 27 40.82 5.49 15.91
C LEU A 27 39.88 4.42 16.46
N SER A 28 39.91 3.26 15.81
CA SER A 28 39.30 2.00 16.23
C SER A 28 39.99 1.45 17.48
N ALA A 29 39.22 0.99 18.47
CA ALA A 29 39.73 0.24 19.62
C ALA A 29 39.23 -1.22 19.59
N PRO A 30 40.10 -2.20 19.86
CA PRO A 30 39.81 -3.63 19.72
C PRO A 30 39.08 -4.23 20.93
N SER A 31 38.34 -5.32 20.68
CA SER A 31 37.62 -6.11 21.68
C SER A 31 38.56 -6.87 22.64
N PRO A 32 38.17 -7.07 23.91
CA PRO A 32 38.95 -7.87 24.86
C PRO A 32 38.58 -9.36 24.77
N SER A 33 39.60 -10.20 24.55
CA SER A 33 39.57 -11.65 24.75
C SER A 33 39.81 -12.00 26.22
N MET A 34 39.00 -12.91 26.78
CA MET A 34 39.24 -13.53 28.09
C MET A 34 38.96 -15.05 28.03
N PRO A 35 39.49 -15.85 28.98
CA PRO A 35 40.15 -17.12 28.70
C PRO A 35 39.31 -18.38 28.97
N SER A 36 39.80 -19.51 28.43
CA SER A 36 39.31 -20.87 28.65
C SER A 36 39.15 -21.24 30.12
N ALA A 37 37.97 -21.77 30.47
CA ALA A 37 37.72 -22.47 31.72
C ALA A 37 37.61 -23.99 31.47
N ASN A 38 38.50 -24.74 32.13
CA ASN A 38 38.52 -26.21 32.21
C ASN A 38 37.49 -26.71 33.24
N LEU A 39 36.70 -27.75 32.91
CA LEU A 39 36.01 -28.64 33.86
C LEU A 39 35.88 -30.08 33.26
N PRO A 40 35.62 -31.12 34.08
CA PRO A 40 36.38 -32.38 34.09
C PRO A 40 35.78 -33.57 33.33
N ALA A 41 36.52 -34.69 33.38
CA ALA A 41 36.42 -35.88 32.54
C ALA A 41 35.17 -36.79 32.68
N LYS A 42 34.74 -37.29 31.49
CA LYS A 42 34.12 -38.59 31.08
C LYS A 42 32.95 -39.17 31.88
N PRO A 43 31.90 -39.65 31.16
CA PRO A 43 31.85 -41.10 30.93
C PRO A 43 31.39 -41.57 29.53
N THR A 44 31.83 -42.80 29.21
CA THR A 44 31.24 -43.85 28.34
C THR A 44 30.82 -43.55 26.89
N ARG A 45 31.69 -44.05 26.00
CA ARG A 45 31.56 -44.23 24.54
C ARG A 45 30.38 -45.15 24.17
N ARG A 46 29.29 -44.61 23.63
CA ARG A 46 28.42 -45.32 22.69
C ARG A 46 28.95 -45.10 21.28
N GLN A 47 29.35 -46.16 20.60
CA GLN A 47 29.85 -46.08 19.22
C GLN A 47 28.67 -45.73 18.30
N MET A 48 28.69 -44.52 17.73
CA MET A 48 27.87 -44.21 16.56
C MET A 48 28.34 -45.05 15.37
N PRO A 49 27.42 -45.53 14.51
CA PRO A 49 27.82 -46.22 13.27
C PRO A 49 28.66 -45.27 12.41
N PRO A 50 29.70 -45.76 11.72
CA PRO A 50 30.55 -44.92 10.88
C PRO A 50 29.69 -44.22 9.82
N LYS A 51 29.84 -42.89 9.72
CA LYS A 51 29.31 -42.10 8.60
C LYS A 51 29.71 -42.82 7.31
N ARG A 52 28.72 -43.21 6.49
CA ARG A 52 28.96 -43.70 5.13
C ARG A 52 29.91 -42.72 4.44
N LYS A 53 31.07 -43.20 4.00
CA LYS A 53 31.93 -42.44 3.08
C LYS A 53 31.08 -42.16 1.85
N ARG A 54 30.79 -40.88 1.60
CA ARG A 54 29.98 -40.41 0.48
C ARG A 54 30.75 -40.58 -0.82
N HIS A 55 30.87 -41.82 -1.28
CA HIS A 55 31.13 -42.14 -2.68
C HIS A 55 29.79 -42.47 -3.33
N ASP A 56 28.98 -41.42 -3.51
CA ASP A 56 27.99 -41.40 -4.59
C ASP A 56 28.69 -40.75 -5.79
N PRO A 57 28.47 -41.22 -7.03
CA PRO A 57 29.01 -40.55 -8.20
C PRO A 57 28.52 -39.10 -8.24
N LYS A 58 29.42 -38.18 -8.61
CA LYS A 58 29.10 -36.77 -8.82
C LYS A 58 27.94 -36.72 -9.84
N PRO A 59 26.80 -36.06 -9.53
CA PRO A 59 25.69 -36.00 -10.46
C PRO A 59 26.03 -35.09 -11.65
N ILE A 60 25.39 -35.32 -12.82
CA ILE A 60 25.68 -34.60 -14.09
C ILE A 60 25.73 -33.07 -13.94
N TRP A 61 24.81 -32.49 -13.17
CA TRP A 61 24.73 -31.04 -12.97
C TRP A 61 25.88 -30.44 -12.16
N ALA A 62 26.72 -31.26 -11.52
CA ALA A 62 27.86 -30.81 -10.75
C ALA A 62 29.17 -30.76 -11.55
N TYR A 63 29.20 -31.27 -12.80
CA TYR A 63 30.36 -31.20 -13.68
C TYR A 63 30.48 -29.81 -14.32
N ARG A 64 31.71 -29.28 -14.38
CA ARG A 64 31.97 -28.00 -15.05
C ARG A 64 32.08 -28.18 -16.56
N GLU A 65 31.81 -27.13 -17.31
CA GLU A 65 31.98 -27.12 -18.76
C GLU A 65 33.46 -27.41 -19.11
N GLY A 66 33.70 -28.52 -19.84
CA GLY A 66 35.05 -29.02 -20.18
C GLY A 66 35.61 -30.13 -19.28
N GLU A 67 34.90 -30.54 -18.22
CA GLU A 67 35.27 -31.69 -17.38
C GLU A 67 34.81 -33.01 -18.05
N GLU A 68 35.70 -33.99 -18.18
CA GLU A 68 35.34 -35.29 -18.78
C GLU A 68 34.31 -36.04 -17.92
N LEU A 69 33.17 -36.37 -18.54
CA LEU A 69 32.10 -37.12 -17.90
C LEU A 69 32.43 -38.62 -17.89
N PRO A 70 32.10 -39.34 -16.80
CA PRO A 70 32.16 -40.79 -16.79
C PRO A 70 31.27 -41.42 -17.90
N PRO A 71 31.66 -42.59 -18.44
CA PRO A 71 30.96 -43.23 -19.56
C PRO A 71 29.46 -43.46 -19.32
N GLU A 72 29.07 -43.72 -18.07
CA GLU A 72 27.67 -43.94 -17.67
C GLU A 72 26.82 -42.67 -17.84
N LEU A 73 27.39 -41.50 -17.55
CA LEU A 73 26.72 -40.20 -17.62
C LEU A 73 26.69 -39.66 -19.05
N GLN A 74 27.72 -39.95 -19.85
CA GLN A 74 27.73 -39.68 -21.30
C GLN A 74 26.58 -40.39 -22.02
N ARG A 75 26.34 -41.67 -21.71
CA ARG A 75 25.21 -42.43 -22.29
C ARG A 75 23.84 -41.86 -21.92
N GLN A 76 23.66 -41.37 -20.69
CA GLN A 76 22.43 -40.67 -20.29
C GLN A 76 22.22 -39.37 -21.07
N GLN A 77 23.30 -38.61 -21.30
CA GLN A 77 23.23 -37.37 -22.08
C GLN A 77 22.86 -37.64 -23.55
N GLU A 78 23.41 -38.70 -24.15
CA GLU A 78 23.08 -39.14 -25.52
C GLU A 78 21.63 -39.68 -25.64
N GLN A 79 21.14 -40.40 -24.63
CA GLN A 79 19.73 -40.83 -24.57
C GLN A 79 18.75 -39.65 -24.46
N HIS A 80 19.09 -38.63 -23.67
CA HIS A 80 18.27 -37.43 -23.54
C HIS A 80 18.30 -36.55 -24.80
N GLN A 81 19.41 -36.56 -25.57
CA GLN A 81 19.49 -35.84 -26.84
C GLN A 81 18.76 -36.57 -27.98
N SER A 82 18.76 -37.90 -28.00
CA SER A 82 18.07 -38.71 -29.03
C SER A 82 16.55 -38.80 -28.84
N SER A 83 16.03 -38.48 -27.65
CA SER A 83 14.59 -38.40 -27.37
C SER A 83 13.97 -37.03 -27.69
N ARG A 84 14.77 -36.07 -28.20
CA ARG A 84 14.28 -34.77 -28.66
C ARG A 84 13.80 -34.90 -30.11
N ALA A 85 12.49 -34.76 -30.33
CA ALA A 85 11.91 -34.73 -31.67
C ALA A 85 12.54 -33.60 -32.51
N PRO A 86 12.85 -33.84 -33.80
CA PRO A 86 13.42 -32.81 -34.67
C PRO A 86 12.39 -31.69 -34.92
N PRO A 87 12.84 -30.43 -35.07
CA PRO A 87 11.96 -29.34 -35.48
C PRO A 87 11.45 -29.58 -36.92
N PRO A 88 10.20 -29.20 -37.26
CA PRO A 88 9.66 -29.43 -38.60
C PRO A 88 10.41 -28.59 -39.64
N THR A 89 10.80 -29.24 -40.73
CA THR A 89 11.44 -28.65 -41.92
C THR A 89 10.43 -27.80 -42.70
N ALA A 90 10.80 -26.56 -43.00
CA ALA A 90 10.02 -25.66 -43.85
C ALA A 90 10.06 -26.13 -45.32
N GLN A 91 8.91 -26.37 -45.92
CA GLN A 91 8.78 -26.65 -47.35
C GLN A 91 8.74 -25.33 -48.16
N PRO A 92 9.44 -25.23 -49.31
CA PRO A 92 9.39 -24.06 -50.18
C PRO A 92 8.11 -24.02 -51.04
N GLN A 93 7.47 -22.86 -51.08
CA GLN A 93 6.33 -22.56 -51.95
C GLN A 93 6.75 -22.39 -53.43
N PRO A 94 5.95 -22.83 -54.42
CA PRO A 94 6.16 -22.50 -55.83
C PRO A 94 5.57 -21.13 -56.21
N THR A 95 6.27 -20.45 -57.12
CA THR A 95 5.93 -19.18 -57.79
C THR A 95 4.68 -19.26 -58.69
N PRO A 96 3.88 -18.17 -58.85
CA PRO A 96 2.71 -18.15 -59.75
C PRO A 96 3.00 -17.56 -61.15
N LEU A 97 2.30 -18.08 -62.17
CA LEU A 97 2.22 -17.58 -63.56
C LEU A 97 0.95 -16.72 -63.79
N PRO A 98 0.88 -15.87 -64.85
CA PRO A 98 -0.08 -14.76 -64.95
C PRO A 98 -1.37 -15.02 -65.77
N LEU A 99 -2.43 -14.32 -65.32
CA LEU A 99 -3.74 -13.91 -65.88
C LEU A 99 -4.16 -14.22 -67.35
N ALA A 100 -5.44 -14.59 -67.51
CA ALA A 100 -6.31 -14.09 -68.60
C ALA A 100 -7.84 -14.13 -68.29
N HIS A 101 -8.49 -13.02 -68.65
CA HIS A 101 -9.90 -12.57 -68.78
C HIS A 101 -11.11 -13.54 -68.77
N HIS A 102 -12.25 -13.10 -68.23
CA HIS A 102 -13.54 -12.83 -68.94
C HIS A 102 -14.69 -12.46 -67.94
N ALA A 103 -15.61 -11.59 -68.36
CA ALA A 103 -16.82 -11.08 -67.67
C ALA A 103 -18.07 -11.24 -68.59
N PRO A 104 -19.29 -10.73 -68.25
CA PRO A 104 -20.27 -11.02 -67.17
C PRO A 104 -21.65 -11.53 -67.77
N PRO A 105 -22.78 -11.85 -67.04
CA PRO A 105 -23.75 -10.89 -66.40
C PRO A 105 -24.62 -11.53 -65.24
N PRO A 106 -25.81 -11.02 -64.83
CA PRO A 106 -26.21 -9.69 -64.36
C PRO A 106 -26.78 -9.65 -62.90
N THR A 107 -27.10 -8.44 -62.46
CA THR A 107 -27.46 -7.92 -61.13
C THR A 107 -28.89 -8.19 -60.61
N ALA A 108 -29.04 -8.28 -59.28
CA ALA A 108 -30.26 -7.87 -58.57
C ALA A 108 -29.94 -7.20 -57.22
N HIS A 109 -30.58 -6.06 -56.95
CA HIS A 109 -30.33 -5.09 -55.89
C HIS A 109 -30.84 -5.51 -54.49
N ARG A 110 -30.14 -5.11 -53.40
CA ARG A 110 -30.73 -4.28 -52.31
C ARG A 110 -29.72 -3.85 -51.22
N ASN A 111 -29.77 -2.55 -50.94
CA ASN A 111 -29.33 -1.72 -49.80
C ASN A 111 -28.75 -2.36 -48.51
N GLY A 112 -27.62 -1.82 -48.05
CA GLY A 112 -27.14 -1.86 -46.66
C GLY A 112 -25.65 -1.50 -46.52
N ALA A 113 -25.30 -0.50 -45.70
CA ALA A 113 -23.95 0.05 -45.53
C ALA A 113 -22.90 -0.98 -45.02
N PRO A 114 -21.60 -0.86 -45.35
CA PRO A 114 -20.62 -1.91 -45.11
C PRO A 114 -20.10 -1.94 -43.67
N SER A 115 -20.01 -3.16 -43.12
CA SER A 115 -19.17 -3.50 -41.98
C SER A 115 -17.71 -3.76 -42.42
N ASN A 116 -16.79 -3.47 -41.50
CA ASN A 116 -15.35 -3.73 -41.51
C ASN A 116 -14.86 -5.01 -42.22
N GLY A 117 -13.66 -4.90 -42.81
CA GLY A 117 -12.87 -6.05 -43.24
C GLY A 117 -11.42 -5.77 -43.61
N ASN A 118 -10.76 -4.72 -43.07
CA ASN A 118 -9.29 -4.64 -43.13
C ASN A 118 -8.71 -5.30 -41.88
N SER A 119 -8.35 -6.57 -42.01
CA SER A 119 -7.52 -7.30 -41.07
C SER A 119 -6.09 -6.75 -41.11
N ALA A 120 -5.85 -5.68 -40.38
CA ALA A 120 -4.52 -5.37 -39.87
C ALA A 120 -4.32 -6.16 -38.58
N PRO A 121 -3.16 -6.81 -38.37
CA PRO A 121 -2.86 -7.42 -37.07
C PRO A 121 -2.89 -6.32 -36.00
N PRO A 122 -3.38 -6.58 -34.78
CA PRO A 122 -3.39 -5.58 -33.73
C PRO A 122 -1.94 -5.14 -33.48
N GLN A 123 -1.67 -3.86 -33.71
CA GLN A 123 -0.41 -3.25 -33.31
C GLN A 123 -0.26 -3.48 -31.82
N ALA A 124 0.73 -4.29 -31.47
CA ALA A 124 1.22 -4.40 -30.11
C ALA A 124 1.56 -2.99 -29.65
N VAL A 125 0.80 -2.49 -28.69
CA VAL A 125 1.18 -1.35 -27.85
C VAL A 125 2.62 -1.57 -27.43
N ASN A 126 3.48 -0.63 -27.81
CA ASN A 126 4.92 -0.58 -27.54
C ASN A 126 5.30 -1.35 -26.26
N GLY A 127 5.68 -2.61 -26.42
CA GLY A 127 6.37 -3.33 -25.38
C GLY A 127 7.67 -2.57 -25.17
N SER A 128 7.84 -2.03 -23.96
CA SER A 128 9.13 -1.50 -23.52
C SER A 128 10.23 -2.47 -23.98
N GLU A 129 11.29 -1.97 -24.61
CA GLU A 129 12.43 -2.74 -25.11
C GLU A 129 13.01 -3.70 -24.03
N LEU A 130 12.62 -3.49 -22.76
CA LEU A 130 13.01 -4.26 -21.59
C LEU A 130 12.07 -5.40 -21.18
N THR A 131 11.01 -5.72 -21.94
CA THR A 131 9.99 -6.72 -21.56
C THR A 131 10.59 -8.11 -21.25
N GLY A 132 11.75 -8.45 -21.80
CA GLY A 132 12.48 -9.68 -21.46
C GLY A 132 13.37 -9.60 -20.22
N PHE A 133 13.86 -8.40 -19.84
CA PHE A 133 14.82 -8.21 -18.74
C PHE A 133 14.20 -8.29 -17.36
N LEU A 134 12.87 -8.12 -17.26
CA LEU A 134 12.13 -8.25 -16.00
C LEU A 134 11.79 -9.71 -15.66
N ARG A 135 12.18 -10.67 -16.51
CA ARG A 135 11.85 -12.08 -16.32
C ARG A 135 12.66 -12.66 -15.13
N PRO A 136 12.00 -13.18 -14.08
CA PRO A 136 12.71 -13.90 -13.03
C PRO A 136 13.32 -15.21 -13.55
N VAL A 137 14.21 -15.81 -12.74
CA VAL A 137 14.81 -17.14 -13.03
C VAL A 137 13.74 -18.23 -13.09
N SER A 138 12.68 -18.11 -12.28
CA SER A 138 11.52 -19.00 -12.30
C SER A 138 10.49 -18.57 -13.37
N ASN A 139 9.56 -19.47 -13.68
CA ASN A 139 8.36 -19.13 -14.46
C ASN A 139 7.23 -18.59 -13.55
N ASP A 140 7.58 -18.03 -12.40
CA ASP A 140 6.57 -17.48 -11.49
C ASP A 140 5.84 -16.35 -12.18
N ALA A 141 4.51 -16.40 -12.13
CA ALA A 141 3.66 -15.43 -12.81
C ALA A 141 3.79 -14.01 -12.24
N HIS A 142 4.30 -13.87 -11.00
CA HIS A 142 4.49 -12.59 -10.35
C HIS A 142 5.66 -12.65 -9.35
N VAL A 143 6.54 -11.65 -9.40
CA VAL A 143 7.53 -11.39 -8.36
C VAL A 143 6.97 -10.28 -7.48
N TYR A 144 6.80 -10.56 -6.19
CA TYR A 144 6.28 -9.57 -5.26
C TYR A 144 7.40 -8.74 -4.63
N ASP A 145 7.05 -7.51 -4.25
CA ASP A 145 7.86 -6.66 -3.38
C ASP A 145 7.58 -7.04 -1.91
N ASP A 146 8.63 -7.25 -1.11
CA ASP A 146 8.50 -7.76 0.27
C ASP A 146 7.64 -6.86 1.16
N VAL A 147 7.76 -5.53 1.03
CA VAL A 147 6.96 -4.58 1.80
C VAL A 147 5.49 -4.73 1.41
N SER A 148 5.18 -4.70 0.12
CA SER A 148 3.80 -4.81 -0.37
C SER A 148 3.17 -6.17 -0.06
N ARG A 149 3.95 -7.26 -0.16
CA ARG A 149 3.53 -8.60 0.27
C ARG A 149 3.22 -8.63 1.76
N ARG A 150 4.06 -7.98 2.58
CA ARG A 150 3.82 -7.91 4.02
C ARG A 150 2.56 -7.13 4.36
N VAL A 151 2.22 -6.10 3.60
CA VAL A 151 0.93 -5.38 3.70
C VAL A 151 -0.24 -6.28 3.31
N CYS A 152 -0.11 -7.06 2.23
CA CYS A 152 -1.12 -8.04 1.85
C CYS A 152 -1.38 -9.02 2.99
N ASP A 153 -0.34 -9.63 3.55
CA ASP A 153 -0.45 -10.57 4.67
C ASP A 153 -1.07 -9.90 5.91
N PHE A 154 -0.69 -8.65 6.19
CA PHE A 154 -1.24 -7.89 7.31
C PHE A 154 -2.75 -7.69 7.17
N ILE A 155 -3.21 -7.21 6.02
CA ILE A 155 -4.65 -7.01 5.75
C ILE A 155 -5.38 -8.36 5.72
N TRP A 156 -4.80 -9.36 5.08
CA TRP A 156 -5.37 -10.69 4.99
C TRP A 156 -5.64 -11.29 6.37
N ASN A 157 -4.62 -11.31 7.23
CA ASN A 157 -4.70 -11.94 8.54
C ASN A 157 -5.62 -11.20 9.52
N ASN A 158 -5.67 -9.87 9.46
CA ASN A 158 -6.37 -9.05 10.45
C ASN A 158 -7.78 -8.62 10.02
N ALA A 159 -8.06 -8.58 8.71
CA ALA A 159 -9.37 -8.22 8.18
C ALA A 159 -10.07 -9.39 7.47
N ILE A 160 -9.37 -10.12 6.60
CA ILE A 160 -10.01 -11.12 5.72
C ILE A 160 -10.29 -12.44 6.45
N THR A 161 -9.31 -12.97 7.19
CA THR A 161 -9.45 -14.24 7.95
C THR A 161 -9.91 -14.02 9.39
N ASN A 162 -10.16 -12.77 9.80
CA ASN A 162 -10.66 -12.45 11.13
C ASN A 162 -12.17 -12.72 11.20
N GLU A 163 -12.55 -13.91 11.66
CA GLU A 163 -13.95 -14.35 11.69
C GLU A 163 -14.86 -13.41 12.47
N LEU A 164 -14.40 -12.87 13.61
CA LEU A 164 -15.22 -11.94 14.42
C LEU A 164 -15.56 -10.69 13.62
N LEU A 165 -14.55 -10.11 12.95
CA LEU A 165 -14.72 -8.94 12.09
C LEU A 165 -15.60 -9.27 10.88
N ARG A 166 -15.29 -10.36 10.17
CA ARG A 166 -16.03 -10.77 8.97
C ARG A 166 -17.49 -11.06 9.26
N ASN A 167 -17.78 -11.72 10.37
CA ASN A 167 -19.16 -11.97 10.81
C ASN A 167 -19.89 -10.67 11.15
N ALA A 168 -19.23 -9.72 11.82
CA ALA A 168 -19.82 -8.42 12.13
C ALA A 168 -20.18 -7.63 10.86
N VAL A 169 -19.28 -7.59 9.88
CA VAL A 169 -19.51 -6.89 8.59
C VAL A 169 -20.55 -7.61 7.73
N ALA A 170 -20.56 -8.95 7.70
CA ALA A 170 -21.47 -9.72 6.86
C ALA A 170 -22.91 -9.81 7.41
N GLN A 171 -23.09 -9.73 8.73
CA GLN A 171 -24.40 -9.92 9.38
C GLN A 171 -25.08 -8.60 9.78
N SER A 172 -24.41 -7.46 9.59
CA SER A 172 -24.94 -6.17 10.00
C SER A 172 -24.53 -5.06 9.04
N ASP A 173 -25.51 -4.49 8.36
CA ASP A 173 -25.35 -3.33 7.47
C ASP A 173 -24.86 -2.06 8.19
N LEU A 174 -24.84 -2.07 9.54
CA LEU A 174 -24.26 -0.99 10.33
C LEU A 174 -22.73 -1.01 10.34
N ALA A 175 -22.08 -2.14 10.06
CA ALA A 175 -20.64 -2.28 10.22
C ALA A 175 -19.91 -2.28 8.88
N GLN A 176 -18.93 -1.39 8.74
CA GLN A 176 -18.11 -1.27 7.55
C GLN A 176 -16.64 -1.42 7.92
N LEU A 177 -15.92 -2.29 7.19
CA LEU A 177 -14.46 -2.37 7.28
C LEU A 177 -13.85 -1.12 6.64
N GLU A 178 -12.86 -0.53 7.31
CA GLU A 178 -12.09 0.59 6.80
C GLU A 178 -10.60 0.21 6.82
N ILE A 179 -9.96 0.27 5.64
CA ILE A 179 -8.51 0.17 5.50
C ILE A 179 -8.01 1.53 5.04
N GLU A 180 -7.18 2.16 5.87
CA GLU A 180 -6.65 3.49 5.64
C GLU A 180 -5.13 3.49 5.82
N ALA A 181 -4.43 4.23 4.99
CA ALA A 181 -3.01 4.50 5.11
C ALA A 181 -2.80 5.98 5.41
N ARG A 182 -1.98 6.29 6.41
CA ARG A 182 -1.65 7.66 6.81
C ARG A 182 -0.19 7.96 6.57
N TRP A 183 0.10 9.18 6.16
CA TRP A 183 1.45 9.73 6.12
C TRP A 183 1.75 10.47 7.42
N GLY A 184 2.99 10.34 7.89
CA GLY A 184 3.43 10.96 9.12
C GLY A 184 4.84 10.57 9.47
N HIS A 185 5.14 10.54 10.77
CA HIS A 185 6.44 10.14 11.27
C HIS A 185 6.31 9.06 12.34
N ILE A 186 7.16 8.03 12.26
CA ILE A 186 7.39 7.12 13.37
C ILE A 186 8.40 7.81 14.28
N ILE A 187 7.98 8.15 15.50
CA ILE A 187 8.77 8.88 16.49
C ILE A 187 9.19 7.93 17.61
N GLU A 188 10.47 7.91 17.93
CA GLU A 188 10.98 7.26 19.15
C GLU A 188 10.63 8.13 20.37
N ARG A 189 10.00 7.56 21.40
CA ARG A 189 9.50 8.37 22.53
C ARG A 189 10.61 8.91 23.42
N SER A 190 11.71 8.17 23.56
CA SER A 190 12.86 8.55 24.38
C SER A 190 13.54 9.83 23.86
N SER A 191 13.74 9.92 22.55
CA SER A 191 14.40 11.05 21.88
C SER A 191 13.42 12.09 21.34
N ASN A 192 12.13 11.73 21.23
CA ASN A 192 11.09 12.48 20.50
C ASN A 192 11.52 12.86 19.08
N ALA A 193 12.39 12.05 18.48
CA ALA A 193 12.89 12.21 17.11
C ALA A 193 12.30 11.14 16.18
N ARG A 194 12.26 11.45 14.89
CA ARG A 194 11.89 10.47 13.87
C ARG A 194 12.84 9.28 13.91
N LEU A 195 12.30 8.06 13.87
CA LEU A 195 13.05 6.82 13.85
C LEU A 195 13.98 6.78 12.63
N ARG A 196 15.29 6.79 12.87
CA ARG A 196 16.34 6.85 11.84
C ARG A 196 17.54 5.99 12.26
N GLY A 197 18.38 5.62 11.28
CA GLY A 197 19.69 4.98 11.53
C GLY A 197 19.71 3.45 11.62
N TYR A 198 18.56 2.78 11.54
CA TYR A 198 18.47 1.31 11.61
C TYR A 198 18.33 0.63 10.24
N HIS A 199 17.89 1.38 9.22
CA HIS A 199 17.59 0.90 7.87
C HIS A 199 17.67 2.07 6.89
N ASP A 200 18.05 1.78 5.64
CA ASP A 200 18.26 2.78 4.58
C ASP A 200 17.21 2.73 3.46
N SER A 201 16.27 1.79 3.53
CA SER A 201 15.19 1.59 2.56
C SER A 201 13.83 1.49 3.24
N GLU A 202 12.75 1.69 2.46
CA GLU A 202 11.38 1.46 2.94
C GLU A 202 11.26 0.06 3.59
N THR A 203 10.80 -0.01 4.83
CA THR A 203 10.82 -1.23 5.65
C THR A 203 9.64 -1.27 6.61
N VAL A 204 9.01 -2.44 6.74
CA VAL A 204 7.98 -2.70 7.76
C VAL A 204 8.62 -2.79 9.14
N ILE A 205 8.15 -1.98 10.08
CA ILE A 205 8.66 -1.95 11.45
C ILE A 205 7.88 -2.93 12.32
N LYS A 206 8.60 -3.81 13.01
CA LYS A 206 8.02 -4.64 14.08
C LYS A 206 7.88 -3.79 15.33
N SER A 207 6.81 -3.01 15.40
CA SER A 207 6.55 -2.04 16.47
C SER A 207 6.31 -2.68 17.85
N GLN A 208 5.97 -3.97 17.90
CA GLN A 208 5.77 -4.71 19.15
C GLN A 208 7.05 -4.72 19.99
N GLY A 209 6.97 -4.14 21.20
CA GLY A 209 8.09 -4.05 22.12
C GLY A 209 9.04 -2.86 21.89
N MET A 210 8.77 -2.01 20.90
CA MET A 210 9.50 -0.76 20.69
C MET A 210 8.78 0.42 21.34
N ASP A 211 9.54 1.33 21.95
CA ASP A 211 9.00 2.55 22.54
C ASP A 211 8.82 3.67 21.51
N ILE A 212 7.89 3.44 20.57
CA ILE A 212 7.60 4.35 19.46
C ILE A 212 6.15 4.84 19.46
N LYS A 213 5.91 5.95 18.77
CA LYS A 213 4.58 6.46 18.42
C LYS A 213 4.55 6.83 16.93
N PHE A 214 3.37 6.98 16.36
CA PHE A 214 3.21 7.53 15.03
C PHE A 214 2.45 8.84 15.13
N GLU A 215 2.95 9.87 14.48
CA GLU A 215 2.33 11.19 14.42
C GLU A 215 1.91 11.48 13.00
N SER A 216 0.60 11.51 12.76
CA SER A 216 0.01 11.86 11.48
C SER A 216 -0.11 13.38 11.41
N THR A 217 0.95 14.04 10.98
CA THR A 217 0.99 15.50 10.85
C THR A 217 1.94 15.88 9.72
N MET A 218 1.64 16.99 9.06
CA MET A 218 2.51 17.62 8.08
C MET A 218 2.52 19.14 8.25
N THR A 219 3.52 19.80 7.70
CA THR A 219 3.57 21.27 7.74
C THR A 219 2.50 21.87 6.82
N MET A 220 2.11 23.11 7.10
CA MET A 220 1.20 23.87 6.21
C MET A 220 1.75 23.99 4.79
N GLU A 221 3.08 24.11 4.63
CA GLU A 221 3.73 24.16 3.32
C GLU A 221 3.60 22.83 2.56
N GLN A 222 3.87 21.71 3.25
CA GLN A 222 3.69 20.37 2.68
C GLN A 222 2.23 20.14 2.27
N HIS A 223 1.27 20.53 3.13
CA HIS A 223 -0.15 20.46 2.85
C HIS A 223 -0.54 21.29 1.62
N LYS A 224 -0.07 22.54 1.54
CA LYS A 224 -0.32 23.42 0.39
C LYS A 224 0.25 22.83 -0.91
N ARG A 225 1.48 22.32 -0.87
CA ARG A 225 2.13 21.68 -2.03
C ARG A 225 1.36 20.44 -2.48
N MET A 226 0.97 19.57 -1.55
CA MET A 226 0.17 18.38 -1.84
C MET A 226 -1.17 18.74 -2.47
N ASN A 227 -1.84 19.79 -1.95
CA ASN A 227 -3.08 20.26 -2.53
C ASN A 227 -2.90 20.73 -3.99
N MET A 228 -1.84 21.48 -4.29
CA MET A 228 -1.57 21.90 -5.67
C MET A 228 -1.32 20.70 -6.58
N TYR A 229 -0.53 19.73 -6.13
CA TYR A 229 -0.24 18.52 -6.88
C TYR A 229 -1.51 17.71 -7.19
N LEU A 230 -2.33 17.42 -6.19
CA LEU A 230 -3.56 16.64 -6.35
C LEU A 230 -4.57 17.35 -7.27
N ASN A 231 -4.73 18.68 -7.15
CA ASN A 231 -5.56 19.46 -8.06
C ASN A 231 -5.05 19.44 -9.52
N ALA A 232 -3.73 19.43 -9.72
CA ALA A 232 -3.15 19.25 -11.04
C ALA A 232 -3.48 17.86 -11.61
N GLN A 233 -3.42 16.79 -10.80
CA GLN A 233 -3.82 15.44 -11.21
C GLN A 233 -5.30 15.35 -11.58
N VAL A 234 -6.19 16.05 -10.86
CA VAL A 234 -7.61 16.17 -11.23
C VAL A 234 -7.75 16.82 -12.60
N SER A 235 -7.07 17.95 -12.83
CA SER A 235 -7.15 18.68 -14.10
C SER A 235 -6.65 17.83 -15.27
N GLN A 236 -5.50 17.18 -15.12
CA GLN A 236 -4.88 16.35 -16.16
C GLN A 236 -5.69 15.10 -16.50
N SER A 237 -6.31 14.46 -15.50
CA SER A 237 -7.06 13.22 -15.70
C SER A 237 -8.45 13.41 -16.30
N ASN A 238 -9.00 14.63 -16.28
CA ASN A 238 -10.31 14.95 -16.85
C ASN A 238 -10.24 15.46 -18.29
N VAL A 239 -9.05 15.55 -18.90
CA VAL A 239 -8.89 15.92 -20.31
C VAL A 239 -9.40 14.79 -21.21
N PRO A 240 -10.15 15.08 -22.30
CA PRO A 240 -10.56 14.07 -23.27
C PRO A 240 -9.37 13.28 -23.82
N GLY A 241 -9.45 11.94 -23.79
CA GLY A 241 -8.37 11.07 -24.25
C GLY A 241 -7.19 10.94 -23.27
N ALA A 242 -7.34 11.39 -22.01
CA ALA A 242 -6.31 11.19 -20.99
C ALA A 242 -5.94 9.70 -20.85
N PRO A 243 -4.65 9.38 -20.70
CA PRO A 243 -4.18 8.00 -20.64
C PRO A 243 -4.47 7.31 -19.30
N ARG A 244 -5.09 8.01 -18.34
CA ARG A 244 -5.37 7.52 -16.99
C ARG A 244 -6.84 7.72 -16.61
N PRO A 245 -7.36 6.94 -15.65
CA PRO A 245 -8.70 7.15 -15.11
C PRO A 245 -8.89 8.55 -14.55
N ALA A 246 -10.09 9.10 -14.75
CA ALA A 246 -10.51 10.39 -14.19
C ALA A 246 -10.45 10.38 -12.65
N VAL A 247 -9.87 11.43 -12.08
CA VAL A 247 -9.86 11.67 -10.64
C VAL A 247 -11.02 12.61 -10.30
N LYS A 248 -11.89 12.16 -9.40
CA LYS A 248 -13.00 12.93 -8.85
C LYS A 248 -12.52 13.77 -7.68
N TYR A 249 -13.13 14.94 -7.51
CA TYR A 249 -12.82 15.87 -6.43
C TYR A 249 -14.08 16.21 -5.63
N GLN A 250 -13.95 16.25 -4.30
CA GLN A 250 -14.98 16.72 -3.39
C GLN A 250 -14.36 17.56 -2.27
N HIS A 251 -15.04 18.61 -1.84
CA HIS A 251 -14.62 19.47 -0.74
C HIS A 251 -15.72 19.54 0.31
N THR A 252 -15.45 19.06 1.52
CA THR A 252 -16.39 19.10 2.64
C THR A 252 -15.84 19.92 3.81
N ARG A 253 -16.77 20.49 4.58
CA ARG A 253 -16.46 21.12 5.86
C ARG A 253 -17.39 20.58 6.93
N GLU A 254 -16.80 19.93 7.91
CA GLU A 254 -17.50 19.07 8.86
C GLU A 254 -17.06 19.40 10.28
N VAL A 255 -17.93 19.13 11.25
CA VAL A 255 -17.64 19.26 12.67
C VAL A 255 -17.86 17.92 13.34
N ASP A 256 -16.80 17.37 13.93
CA ASP A 256 -16.87 16.16 14.73
C ASP A 256 -17.03 16.50 16.21
N ILE A 257 -17.98 15.82 16.86
CA ILE A 257 -18.20 15.84 18.30
C ILE A 257 -18.22 14.40 18.80
N PHE A 258 -17.61 14.15 19.96
CA PHE A 258 -17.55 12.83 20.56
C PHE A 258 -18.51 12.73 21.73
N TYR A 259 -19.21 11.61 21.79
CA TYR A 259 -20.20 11.29 22.79
C TYR A 259 -19.87 9.95 23.44
N ASP A 260 -20.35 9.78 24.65
CA ASP A 260 -20.13 8.55 25.38
C ASP A 260 -21.02 7.43 24.85
N LEU A 261 -20.48 6.21 24.77
CA LEU A 261 -21.26 5.02 24.49
C LEU A 261 -21.64 4.34 25.80
N GLY A 262 -22.80 4.72 26.33
CA GLY A 262 -23.31 4.18 27.59
C GLY A 262 -23.86 2.75 27.48
N PRO A 263 -24.17 2.10 28.62
CA PRO A 263 -24.67 0.73 28.66
C PRO A 263 -26.00 0.54 27.93
N GLU A 264 -26.89 1.53 28.00
CA GLU A 264 -28.20 1.50 27.32
C GLU A 264 -28.03 1.51 25.80
N GLN A 265 -27.15 2.39 25.30
CA GLN A 265 -26.85 2.52 23.88
C GLN A 265 -26.17 1.25 23.35
N LEU A 266 -25.28 0.65 24.14
CA LEU A 266 -24.64 -0.62 23.79
C LEU A 266 -25.65 -1.78 23.80
N ALA A 267 -26.61 -1.79 24.74
CA ALA A 267 -27.63 -2.84 24.84
C ALA A 267 -28.55 -2.88 23.61
N ALA A 268 -28.78 -1.74 22.95
CA ALA A 268 -29.59 -1.63 21.74
C ALA A 268 -28.91 -2.14 20.45
N MET A 269 -27.61 -2.43 20.48
CA MET A 269 -26.89 -2.90 19.29
C MET A 269 -27.15 -4.38 18.98
N PRO A 270 -26.90 -4.85 17.75
CA PRO A 270 -26.84 -6.27 17.44
C PRO A 270 -25.75 -7.00 18.24
N GLU A 271 -26.02 -8.25 18.63
CA GLU A 271 -25.12 -9.05 19.47
C GLU A 271 -23.73 -9.25 18.86
N THR A 272 -23.64 -9.42 17.54
CA THR A 272 -22.37 -9.50 16.81
C THR A 272 -21.50 -8.27 16.99
N LEU A 273 -22.11 -7.07 16.96
CA LEU A 273 -21.40 -5.80 17.14
C LEU A 273 -21.01 -5.59 18.60
N LYS A 274 -21.85 -6.00 19.56
CA LYS A 274 -21.50 -5.95 20.99
C LYS A 274 -20.24 -6.77 21.27
N ARG A 275 -20.14 -7.98 20.70
CA ARG A 275 -18.94 -8.83 20.84
C ARG A 275 -17.71 -8.17 20.24
N LEU A 276 -17.84 -7.55 19.06
CA LEU A 276 -16.74 -6.82 18.42
C LEU A 276 -16.29 -5.62 19.27
N ILE A 277 -17.23 -4.83 19.81
CA ILE A 277 -16.95 -3.71 20.72
C ILE A 277 -16.27 -4.21 21.99
N ALA A 278 -16.79 -5.26 22.61
CA ALA A 278 -16.22 -5.84 23.83
C ALA A 278 -14.80 -6.38 23.61
N ALA A 279 -14.53 -7.00 22.46
CA ALA A 279 -13.22 -7.52 22.10
C ALA A 279 -12.13 -6.43 21.98
N SER A 280 -12.52 -5.16 21.76
CA SER A 280 -11.57 -4.04 21.73
C SER A 280 -10.91 -3.75 23.08
N GLY A 281 -11.52 -4.19 24.19
CA GLY A 281 -11.02 -3.99 25.55
C GLY A 281 -11.00 -2.53 26.04
N VAL A 282 -11.49 -1.58 25.25
CA VAL A 282 -11.49 -0.14 25.57
C VAL A 282 -12.90 0.43 25.42
N ARG A 283 -13.27 1.36 26.31
CA ARG A 283 -14.54 2.09 26.22
C ARG A 283 -14.57 2.90 24.92
N GLN A 284 -15.56 2.60 24.08
CA GLN A 284 -15.75 3.25 22.80
C GLN A 284 -16.57 4.54 22.94
N ARG A 285 -16.44 5.43 21.95
CA ARG A 285 -17.19 6.69 21.87
C ARG A 285 -17.97 6.73 20.55
N VAL A 286 -19.09 7.42 20.55
CA VAL A 286 -19.83 7.74 19.33
C VAL A 286 -19.28 9.06 18.78
N ARG A 287 -18.75 9.04 17.56
CA ARG A 287 -18.40 10.24 16.80
C ARG A 287 -19.61 10.67 15.99
N VAL A 288 -20.08 11.89 16.19
CA VAL A 288 -21.11 12.51 15.38
C VAL A 288 -20.47 13.60 14.53
N THR A 289 -20.65 13.48 13.24
CA THR A 289 -20.17 14.41 12.22
C THR A 289 -21.35 15.24 11.72
N ARG A 290 -21.24 16.56 11.80
CA ARG A 290 -22.25 17.52 11.32
C ARG A 290 -21.69 18.38 10.21
N ASP A 291 -22.54 18.76 9.25
CA ASP A 291 -22.17 19.76 8.25
C ASP A 291 -21.94 21.12 8.92
N GLN A 292 -20.82 21.79 8.61
CA GLN A 292 -20.46 23.03 9.29
C GLN A 292 -21.45 24.17 9.05
N LYS A 293 -22.09 24.21 7.87
CA LYS A 293 -22.98 25.32 7.47
C LYS A 293 -24.40 25.11 7.97
N THR A 294 -24.93 23.91 7.83
CA THR A 294 -26.33 23.57 8.11
C THR A 294 -26.53 22.95 9.48
N ASN A 295 -25.46 22.50 10.14
CA ASN A 295 -25.47 21.78 11.42
C ASN A 295 -26.25 20.45 11.40
N GLN A 296 -26.63 19.98 10.21
CA GLN A 296 -27.29 18.69 10.02
C GLN A 296 -26.32 17.54 10.29
N VAL A 297 -26.81 16.47 10.91
CA VAL A 297 -26.02 15.26 11.15
C VAL A 297 -25.77 14.56 9.81
N ILE A 298 -24.50 14.42 9.44
CA ILE A 298 -24.07 13.70 8.25
C ILE A 298 -23.89 12.22 8.59
N ARG A 299 -23.22 11.94 9.72
CA ARG A 299 -22.87 10.58 10.14
C ARG A 299 -22.79 10.50 11.66
N SER A 300 -23.18 9.37 12.23
CA SER A 300 -22.92 9.01 13.62
C SER A 300 -22.38 7.60 13.67
N MET A 301 -21.19 7.40 14.24
CA MET A 301 -20.54 6.10 14.21
C MET A 301 -19.56 5.85 15.35
N ILE A 302 -19.22 4.59 15.55
CA ILE A 302 -18.24 4.09 16.51
C ILE A 302 -17.09 3.49 15.72
N LYS A 303 -15.88 4.01 15.90
CA LYS A 303 -14.69 3.54 15.19
C LYS A 303 -13.86 2.65 16.10
N ILE A 304 -13.75 1.37 15.75
CA ILE A 304 -12.97 0.37 16.48
C ILE A 304 -11.70 0.09 15.70
N ARG A 305 -10.55 0.28 16.34
CA ARG A 305 -9.26 -0.09 15.76
C ARG A 305 -9.01 -1.58 15.94
N ILE A 306 -8.64 -2.25 14.85
CA ILE A 306 -8.33 -3.68 14.82
C ILE A 306 -6.82 -3.90 14.86
N ALA A 307 -6.09 -3.26 13.95
CA ALA A 307 -4.64 -3.42 13.86
C ALA A 307 -3.99 -2.21 13.17
N ASN A 308 -2.71 -2.01 13.44
CA ASN A 308 -1.85 -1.06 12.72
C ASN A 308 -0.60 -1.78 12.20
N LEU A 309 -0.09 -1.31 11.07
CA LEU A 309 1.20 -1.68 10.52
C LEU A 309 2.01 -0.42 10.26
N GLU A 310 3.14 -0.27 10.94
CA GLU A 310 4.10 0.81 10.72
C GLU A 310 5.09 0.46 9.61
N ILE A 311 5.33 1.39 8.70
CA ILE A 311 6.31 1.27 7.61
C ILE A 311 7.18 2.51 7.65
N SER A 312 8.46 2.34 7.91
CA SER A 312 9.40 3.46 7.86
C SER A 312 9.95 3.62 6.46
N SER A 313 10.06 4.86 6.00
CA SER A 313 10.61 5.20 4.68
C SER A 313 11.66 6.31 4.83
N PRO A 314 12.92 5.95 5.11
CA PRO A 314 13.97 6.92 5.43
C PRO A 314 14.39 7.78 4.23
N ARG A 315 14.15 7.32 2.99
CA ARG A 315 14.51 8.10 1.79
C ARG A 315 13.44 9.13 1.40
N THR A 316 12.40 9.28 2.21
CA THR A 316 11.29 10.22 2.00
C THR A 316 10.96 10.99 3.26
N GLU A 317 10.22 12.09 3.10
CA GLU A 317 9.78 12.94 4.21
C GLU A 317 8.83 12.23 5.16
N TRP A 318 8.10 11.22 4.71
CA TRP A 318 7.11 10.55 5.54
C TRP A 318 7.39 9.06 5.70
N ASP A 319 6.99 8.56 6.86
CA ASP A 319 6.71 7.16 7.15
C ASP A 319 5.20 6.91 6.98
N TYR A 320 4.80 5.65 6.98
CA TYR A 320 3.40 5.25 6.80
C TYR A 320 2.87 4.48 8.01
N ARG A 321 1.59 4.63 8.26
CA ARG A 321 0.81 3.69 9.07
C ARG A 321 -0.38 3.20 8.27
N ILE A 322 -0.50 1.89 8.10
CA ILE A 322 -1.69 1.25 7.55
C ILE A 322 -2.54 0.79 8.73
N GLY A 323 -3.72 1.39 8.87
CA GLY A 323 -4.71 1.09 9.89
C GLY A 323 -5.83 0.22 9.33
N ILE A 324 -6.28 -0.73 10.15
CA ILE A 324 -7.48 -1.53 9.94
C ILE A 324 -8.45 -1.16 11.04
N ASN A 325 -9.61 -0.62 10.67
CA ASN A 325 -10.66 -0.27 11.59
C ASN A 325 -11.99 -0.86 11.13
N VAL A 326 -12.96 -0.90 12.05
CA VAL A 326 -14.37 -1.09 11.73
C VAL A 326 -15.11 0.16 12.15
N GLU A 327 -15.83 0.76 11.22
CA GLU A 327 -16.75 1.86 11.48
C GLU A 327 -18.16 1.29 11.61
N ILE A 328 -18.77 1.46 12.79
CA ILE A 328 -20.13 1.01 13.08
C ILE A 328 -21.04 2.22 13.11
N ASN A 329 -21.97 2.32 12.16
CA ASN A 329 -23.04 3.31 12.18
C ASN A 329 -23.86 3.15 13.46
N TYR A 330 -23.93 4.23 14.25
CA TYR A 330 -24.70 4.26 15.48
C TYR A 330 -26.19 4.36 15.14
N PRO A 331 -27.03 3.37 15.50
CA PRO A 331 -28.43 3.31 15.08
C PRO A 331 -29.38 4.11 16.00
N GLY A 332 -28.90 4.57 17.16
CA GLY A 332 -29.72 5.26 18.15
C GLY A 332 -29.88 6.77 17.87
N PRO A 333 -30.80 7.44 18.57
CA PRO A 333 -30.96 8.89 18.47
C PRO A 333 -29.73 9.60 19.07
N VAL A 334 -29.16 10.54 18.32
CA VAL A 334 -27.99 11.33 18.74
C VAL A 334 -28.33 12.29 19.88
N ASP A 335 -29.56 12.78 19.96
CA ASP A 335 -29.97 13.78 20.96
C ASP A 335 -30.01 13.23 22.40
N LYS A 336 -29.98 11.90 22.54
CA LYS A 336 -29.91 11.21 23.84
C LYS A 336 -28.48 10.87 24.28
N LEU A 337 -27.48 11.31 23.51
CA LEU A 337 -26.08 11.03 23.80
C LEU A 337 -25.49 12.14 24.66
N GLU A 338 -24.72 11.75 25.67
CA GLU A 338 -23.98 12.68 26.51
C GLU A 338 -22.63 13.02 25.87
N PRO A 339 -22.33 14.31 25.61
CA PRO A 339 -21.08 14.70 24.99
C PRO A 339 -19.91 14.46 25.95
N VAL A 340 -18.81 13.93 25.42
CA VAL A 340 -17.59 13.73 26.21
C VAL A 340 -16.80 15.03 26.26
N VAL A 341 -16.66 15.57 27.46
CA VAL A 341 -15.84 16.75 27.73
C VAL A 341 -14.69 16.34 28.64
N GLU A 342 -13.46 16.55 28.20
CA GLU A 342 -12.28 16.29 29.02
C GLU A 342 -12.18 17.31 30.17
N GLN A 343 -11.62 16.87 31.31
CA GLN A 343 -11.45 17.75 32.47
C GLN A 343 -10.69 19.03 32.12
N GLY A 344 -11.25 20.18 32.50
CA GLY A 344 -10.66 21.50 32.24
C GLY A 344 -10.85 22.04 30.82
N LYS A 345 -11.59 21.35 29.95
CA LYS A 345 -11.91 21.79 28.58
C LYS A 345 -13.39 22.11 28.44
N THR A 346 -13.74 22.96 27.48
CA THR A 346 -15.13 23.23 27.09
C THR A 346 -15.54 22.31 25.96
N LEU A 347 -16.85 22.09 25.80
CA LEU A 347 -17.38 21.35 24.65
C LEU A 347 -16.92 21.97 23.32
N GLU A 348 -16.91 23.31 23.23
CA GLU A 348 -16.43 24.03 22.06
C GLU A 348 -14.94 23.74 21.77
N GLY A 349 -14.11 23.68 22.81
CA GLY A 349 -12.71 23.31 22.69
C GLY A 349 -12.49 21.87 22.24
N MET A 350 -13.48 20.99 22.43
CA MET A 350 -13.44 19.58 22.01
C MET A 350 -13.94 19.34 20.59
N LYS A 351 -14.71 20.27 20.01
CA LYS A 351 -15.14 20.18 18.61
C LYS A 351 -13.93 20.16 17.69
N ARG A 352 -13.93 19.22 16.74
CA ARG A 352 -12.93 19.20 15.67
C ARG A 352 -13.58 19.69 14.40
N GLN A 353 -13.16 20.86 13.93
CA GLN A 353 -13.57 21.41 12.65
C GLN A 353 -12.64 20.84 11.58
N LYS A 354 -13.20 20.16 10.59
CA LYS A 354 -12.46 19.50 9.53
C LYS A 354 -12.77 20.20 8.21
N ASP A 355 -11.72 20.64 7.53
CA ASP A 355 -11.77 21.12 6.16
C ASP A 355 -11.05 20.09 5.29
N ARG A 356 -11.80 19.37 4.44
CA ARG A 356 -11.33 18.15 3.76
C ARG A 356 -11.49 18.24 2.25
N MET A 357 -10.39 18.04 1.55
CA MET A 357 -10.33 17.85 0.10
C MET A 357 -10.12 16.37 -0.21
N SER A 358 -11.12 15.74 -0.80
CA SER A 358 -11.14 14.32 -1.14
C SER A 358 -10.95 14.11 -2.62
N TYR A 359 -10.05 13.20 -2.98
CA TYR A 359 -9.69 12.85 -4.34
C TYR A 359 -9.89 11.35 -4.55
N SER A 360 -10.79 10.92 -5.43
CA SER A 360 -11.09 9.50 -5.61
C SER A 360 -11.01 9.05 -7.06
N TRP A 361 -10.55 7.82 -7.28
CA TRP A 361 -10.43 7.23 -8.63
C TRP A 361 -10.58 5.72 -8.59
N LEU A 362 -10.92 5.14 -9.75
CA LEU A 362 -11.13 3.69 -9.96
C LEU A 362 -12.20 3.04 -9.06
N GLY A 363 -12.94 3.83 -8.26
CA GLY A 363 -13.85 3.30 -7.24
C GLY A 363 -13.13 2.52 -6.13
N ALA A 364 -11.80 2.61 -6.06
CA ALA A 364 -10.95 1.76 -5.24
C ALA A 364 -10.08 2.56 -4.27
N TYR A 365 -9.71 3.79 -4.63
CA TYR A 365 -8.82 4.65 -3.85
C TYR A 365 -9.47 6.00 -3.60
N GLN A 366 -9.32 6.49 -2.38
CA GLN A 366 -9.62 7.87 -2.01
C GLN A 366 -8.44 8.44 -1.24
N VAL A 367 -8.01 9.65 -1.58
CA VAL A 367 -7.01 10.41 -0.82
C VAL A 367 -7.69 11.63 -0.22
N ASP A 368 -7.59 11.75 1.10
CA ASP A 368 -8.16 12.85 1.87
C ASP A 368 -7.04 13.73 2.41
N LEU A 369 -7.01 14.98 1.95
CA LEU A 369 -6.15 16.02 2.50
C LEU A 369 -7.01 16.86 3.45
N THR A 370 -6.73 16.76 4.76
CA THR A 370 -7.60 17.30 5.81
C THR A 370 -6.85 18.29 6.69
N GLN A 371 -7.40 19.48 6.86
CA GLN A 371 -7.03 20.39 7.95
C GLN A 371 -8.01 20.19 9.11
N VAL A 372 -7.48 19.86 10.29
CA VAL A 372 -8.26 19.68 11.51
C VAL A 372 -7.95 20.82 12.47
N GLN A 373 -8.96 21.58 12.87
CA GLN A 373 -8.86 22.61 13.90
C GLN A 373 -9.59 22.16 15.16
N GLN A 374 -8.90 22.19 16.29
CA GLN A 374 -9.46 21.90 17.61
C GLN A 374 -8.95 22.93 18.62
N GLY A 375 -9.83 23.86 19.00
CA GLY A 375 -9.43 25.05 19.75
C GLY A 375 -8.35 25.85 19.00
N PRO A 376 -7.20 26.18 19.65
CA PRO A 376 -6.10 26.89 19.00
C PRO A 376 -5.22 25.99 18.12
N LEU A 377 -5.34 24.66 18.25
CA LEU A 377 -4.49 23.71 17.55
C LEU A 377 -5.01 23.48 16.12
N LYS A 378 -4.08 23.49 15.17
CA LYS A 378 -4.32 23.10 13.77
C LYS A 378 -3.39 21.96 13.42
N ASN A 379 -3.97 20.89 12.88
CA ASN A 379 -3.23 19.76 12.32
C ASN A 379 -3.53 19.62 10.84
N HIS A 380 -2.55 19.18 10.07
CA HIS A 380 -2.70 18.86 8.65
C HIS A 380 -2.41 17.37 8.45
N GLU A 381 -3.35 16.67 7.86
CA GLU A 381 -3.35 15.22 7.72
C GLU A 381 -3.54 14.84 6.26
N LEU A 382 -2.93 13.73 5.85
CA LEU A 382 -3.14 13.09 4.56
C LEU A 382 -3.42 11.62 4.82
N GLU A 383 -4.51 11.13 4.26
CA GLU A 383 -5.03 9.78 4.43
C GLU A 383 -5.33 9.19 3.05
N LEU A 384 -5.10 7.90 2.86
CA LEU A 384 -5.52 7.15 1.68
C LEU A 384 -6.37 5.99 2.13
N GLU A 385 -7.61 5.95 1.68
CA GLU A 385 -8.58 4.91 2.01
C GLU A 385 -8.76 3.96 0.82
N LEU A 386 -8.84 2.67 1.12
CA LEU A 386 -9.24 1.63 0.18
C LEU A 386 -10.75 1.39 0.27
N SER A 387 -11.37 1.18 -0.89
CA SER A 387 -12.77 0.76 -0.95
C SER A 387 -12.94 -0.63 -0.32
N SER A 388 -13.73 -0.67 0.77
CA SER A 388 -14.07 -1.89 1.50
C SER A 388 -14.71 -2.94 0.59
N ASP A 389 -15.66 -2.52 -0.24
CA ASP A 389 -16.43 -3.42 -1.11
C ASP A 389 -15.52 -4.06 -2.16
N VAL A 390 -14.64 -3.27 -2.79
CA VAL A 390 -13.69 -3.77 -3.78
C VAL A 390 -12.68 -4.71 -3.14
N LEU A 391 -12.20 -4.38 -1.93
CA LEU A 391 -11.26 -5.22 -1.18
C LEU A 391 -11.89 -6.57 -0.82
N LEU A 392 -13.09 -6.56 -0.23
CA LEU A 392 -13.80 -7.76 0.23
C LEU A 392 -14.21 -8.64 -0.96
N ASP A 393 -14.72 -8.07 -2.04
CA ASP A 393 -15.05 -8.83 -3.26
C ASP A 393 -13.81 -9.57 -3.81
N ASN A 394 -12.67 -8.89 -3.93
CA ASN A 394 -11.44 -9.52 -4.40
C ASN A 394 -10.89 -10.56 -3.42
N ALA A 395 -11.01 -10.32 -2.12
CA ALA A 395 -10.58 -11.29 -1.11
C ALA A 395 -11.47 -12.55 -1.13
N ASP A 396 -12.77 -12.40 -1.29
CA ASP A 396 -13.71 -13.52 -1.30
C ASP A 396 -13.58 -14.36 -2.57
N ARG A 397 -13.23 -13.76 -3.71
CA ARG A 397 -12.83 -14.48 -4.94
C ARG A 397 -11.62 -15.37 -4.70
N THR A 398 -10.62 -14.87 -3.98
CA THR A 398 -9.45 -15.65 -3.59
C THR A 398 -9.83 -16.85 -2.72
N LEU A 399 -10.76 -16.69 -1.77
CA LEU A 399 -11.22 -17.77 -0.89
C LEU A 399 -12.03 -18.85 -1.65
N ARG A 400 -12.84 -18.46 -2.64
CA ARG A 400 -13.68 -19.38 -3.43
C ARG A 400 -12.92 -20.28 -4.40
N SER A 401 -11.59 -20.20 -4.47
CA SER A 401 -10.69 -21.10 -5.22
C SER A 401 -11.18 -21.43 -6.63
N LYS A 402 -10.93 -20.52 -7.60
CA LYS A 402 -11.03 -20.65 -9.08
C LYS A 402 -11.30 -19.31 -9.77
N GLU A 403 -11.64 -18.26 -9.01
CA GLU A 403 -11.91 -16.94 -9.55
C GLU A 403 -10.61 -16.13 -9.63
N PRO A 404 -10.31 -15.48 -10.78
CA PRO A 404 -9.27 -14.48 -10.84
C PRO A 404 -9.51 -13.38 -9.82
N THR A 405 -8.45 -13.03 -9.08
CA THR A 405 -8.48 -12.00 -8.03
C THR A 405 -7.48 -10.90 -8.34
N GLN A 406 -7.81 -9.67 -7.97
CA GLN A 406 -6.92 -8.51 -8.03
C GLN A 406 -6.55 -8.03 -6.62
N PHE A 407 -6.70 -8.88 -5.58
CA PHE A 407 -6.41 -8.49 -4.19
C PHE A 407 -5.00 -7.91 -4.04
N GLU A 408 -3.98 -8.65 -4.48
CA GLU A 408 -2.58 -8.17 -4.39
C GLU A 408 -2.32 -6.95 -5.28
N ALA A 409 -2.92 -6.89 -6.46
CA ALA A 409 -2.81 -5.73 -7.35
C ALA A 409 -3.42 -4.46 -6.74
N LEU A 410 -4.55 -4.59 -6.02
CA LEU A 410 -5.21 -3.50 -5.32
C LEU A 410 -4.31 -2.93 -4.21
N ILE A 411 -3.68 -3.81 -3.42
CA ILE A 411 -2.74 -3.42 -2.36
C ILE A 411 -1.46 -2.81 -2.95
N ASN A 412 -0.92 -3.39 -4.02
CA ASN A 412 0.22 -2.82 -4.75
C ASN A 412 -0.10 -1.41 -5.27
N GLY A 413 -1.31 -1.19 -5.79
CA GLY A 413 -1.75 0.14 -6.19
C GLY A 413 -1.80 1.12 -5.02
N MET A 414 -2.31 0.71 -3.84
CA MET A 414 -2.23 1.53 -2.63
C MET A 414 -0.79 1.91 -2.29
N MET A 415 0.12 0.93 -2.23
CA MET A 415 1.53 1.17 -1.91
C MET A 415 2.20 2.10 -2.93
N ASN A 416 1.89 1.94 -4.21
CA ASN A 416 2.41 2.83 -5.25
C ASN A 416 1.93 4.27 -5.07
N ASN A 417 0.66 4.48 -4.71
CA ASN A 417 0.14 5.81 -4.42
C ASN A 417 0.82 6.42 -3.17
N LEU A 418 1.05 5.62 -2.12
CA LEU A 418 1.81 6.07 -0.94
C LEU A 418 3.19 6.60 -1.33
N ARG A 419 3.93 5.81 -2.13
CA ARG A 419 5.27 6.12 -2.59
C ARG A 419 5.32 7.34 -3.51
N VAL A 420 4.36 7.49 -4.43
CA VAL A 420 4.29 8.65 -5.35
C VAL A 420 4.08 9.94 -4.56
N LEU A 421 3.12 9.97 -3.64
CA LEU A 421 2.80 11.18 -2.87
C LEU A 421 3.93 11.55 -1.89
N SER A 422 4.60 10.56 -1.30
CA SER A 422 5.79 10.83 -0.47
C SER A 422 6.94 11.43 -1.27
N ARG A 423 7.19 10.92 -2.48
CA ARG A 423 8.27 11.43 -3.34
C ARG A 423 8.00 12.85 -3.83
N GLU A 424 6.75 13.19 -4.11
CA GLU A 424 6.36 14.55 -4.51
C GLU A 424 6.71 15.61 -3.47
N ILE A 425 6.59 15.26 -2.18
CA ILE A 425 6.90 16.18 -1.08
C ILE A 425 8.36 16.11 -0.65
N THR A 426 9.04 15.02 -0.96
CA THR A 426 10.44 14.85 -0.60
C THR A 426 11.30 15.80 -1.42
N PRO A 427 12.05 16.72 -0.79
CA PRO A 427 13.00 17.55 -1.52
C PRO A 427 13.95 16.66 -2.29
N THR A 428 14.12 16.90 -3.58
CA THR A 428 15.20 16.29 -4.34
C THR A 428 16.50 16.72 -3.68
N ALA A 429 17.28 15.76 -3.18
CA ALA A 429 18.64 16.05 -2.73
C ALA A 429 19.34 16.82 -3.87
N PRO A 430 20.06 17.92 -3.58
CA PRO A 430 20.89 18.56 -4.60
C PRO A 430 21.78 17.47 -5.20
N GLY A 431 21.72 17.33 -6.52
CA GLY A 431 22.18 16.16 -7.26
C GLY A 431 23.51 15.63 -6.75
N VAL A 432 23.55 14.30 -6.53
CA VAL A 432 24.79 13.53 -6.53
C VAL A 432 25.24 13.35 -7.97
#